data_AF-A0A1I2K4W4-F1
#
_entry.id   AF-A0A1I2K4W4-F1
#
_cell.length_a   1.000
_cell.length_b   1.000
_cell.length_c   1.000
_cell.angle_alpha   90.00
_cell.angle_beta   90.00
_cell.angle_gamma   90.00
#
_symmetry.space_group_name_H-M   'P 1'
#
loop_
_entity.id
_entity.type
_entity.pdbx_description
1 polymer ?
#
loop_
_entity_poly.entity_id
_entity_poly.type
_entity_poly.pdbx_seq_one_letter_code
_entity_poly.pdbx_strand_id
1 'polypeptide(L)'
;MDTSEHDTSPHGDPALATSGVERVGWSASVVALHVVATVLLAVGFVAVAVTLWSLFVTVDDGGGANIGAGILGVFGLGVGALGLVVLAAAGSAAAVTRVRRRRAH
;
A
#
# COMPACT_ATOMS: atom_id res chain seq x y z
N MET A 1 6.18 25.09 60.35
CA MET A 1 7.14 24.00 60.11
C MET A 1 6.47 23.12 59.08
N ASP A 2 6.65 23.47 57.81
CA ASP A 2 6.00 22.83 56.67
C ASP A 2 6.70 21.51 56.38
N THR A 3 5.92 20.43 56.35
CA THR A 3 6.36 19.11 55.90
C THR A 3 5.65 18.83 54.59
N SER A 4 6.11 19.48 53.52
CA SER A 4 5.71 19.13 52.17
C SER A 4 6.44 17.84 51.76
N GLU A 5 5.84 16.71 52.13
CA GLU A 5 6.14 15.39 51.58
C GLU A 5 5.98 15.44 50.05
N HIS A 6 7.12 15.40 49.38
CA HIS A 6 7.21 15.31 47.93
C HIS A 6 7.02 13.83 47.57
N ASP A 7 5.78 13.44 47.31
CA ASP A 7 5.40 12.10 46.86
C ASP A 7 5.88 11.88 45.42
N THR A 8 7.17 11.57 45.27
CA THR A 8 7.75 11.08 44.02
C THR A 8 7.41 9.61 43.86
N SER A 9 6.16 9.31 43.51
CA SER A 9 5.76 7.97 43.11
C SER A 9 6.61 7.54 41.90
N PRO A 10 7.37 6.43 41.98
CA PRO A 10 8.28 5.96 40.91
C PRO A 10 7.54 5.28 39.74
N HIS A 11 6.21 5.34 39.73
CA HIS A 11 5.38 4.87 38.62
C HIS A 11 5.19 6.04 37.65
N GLY A 12 6.07 6.10 36.66
CA GLY A 12 5.97 7.02 35.54
C GLY A 12 4.53 7.05 35.01
N ASP A 13 4.02 8.26 34.88
CA ASP A 13 2.65 8.56 34.49
C ASP A 13 2.26 7.74 33.24
N PRO A 14 1.30 6.79 33.32
CA PRO A 14 0.91 5.98 32.16
C PRO A 14 0.34 6.84 31.03
N ALA A 15 -0.10 8.07 31.32
CA ALA A 15 -0.48 9.04 30.31
C ALA A 15 0.67 9.36 29.34
N LEU A 16 1.92 9.41 29.84
CA LEU A 16 3.11 9.64 29.02
C LEU A 16 3.56 8.40 28.24
N ALA A 17 3.26 7.18 28.71
CA ALA A 17 3.51 5.96 27.95
C ALA A 17 2.57 5.84 26.74
N THR A 18 1.35 6.39 26.84
CA THR A 18 0.38 6.39 25.75
C THR A 18 0.58 7.49 24.71
N SER A 19 1.26 8.60 25.06
CA SER A 19 1.51 9.71 24.13
C SER A 19 2.67 9.47 23.16
N GLY A 20 3.57 8.53 23.46
CA GLY A 20 4.68 8.13 22.57
C GLY A 20 4.27 7.26 21.38
N VAL A 21 3.03 6.74 21.38
CA VAL A 21 2.41 6.05 20.23
C VAL A 21 1.57 7.06 19.45
N GLU A 22 2.09 8.27 19.26
CA GLU A 22 1.65 9.18 18.22
C GLU A 22 2.03 8.54 16.88
N ARG A 23 1.19 7.59 16.46
CA ARG A 23 1.22 6.98 15.14
C ARG A 23 1.38 8.15 14.18
N VAL A 24 2.40 8.10 13.33
CA VAL A 24 2.42 8.84 12.08
C VAL A 24 1.25 8.27 11.26
N GLY A 25 0.06 8.67 11.66
CA GLY A 25 -1.17 7.95 11.45
C GLY A 25 -1.63 8.33 10.08
N TRP A 26 -1.18 7.57 9.09
CA TRP A 26 -1.90 7.52 7.82
C TRP A 26 -3.37 7.30 8.17
N SER A 27 -4.24 8.17 7.67
CA SER A 27 -5.67 8.01 7.89
C SER A 27 -6.07 6.61 7.43
N ALA A 28 -7.04 5.98 8.11
CA ALA A 28 -7.48 4.63 7.77
C ALA A 28 -7.78 4.47 6.27
N SER A 29 -8.28 5.54 5.63
CA SER A 29 -8.52 5.63 4.19
C SER A 29 -7.24 5.51 3.34
N VAL A 30 -6.13 6.13 3.75
CA VAL A 30 -4.84 6.04 3.02
C VAL A 30 -4.27 4.63 3.12
N VAL A 31 -4.36 4.00 4.30
CA VAL A 31 -3.94 2.60 4.48
C VAL A 31 -4.81 1.67 3.63
N ALA A 32 -6.13 1.85 3.66
CA ALA A 32 -7.06 1.06 2.85
C ALA A 32 -6.79 1.22 1.35
N LEU A 33 -6.60 2.45 0.86
CA LEU A 33 -6.24 2.71 -0.53
C LEU A 33 -4.92 2.04 -0.92
N HIS A 34 -3.92 2.06 -0.03
CA HIS A 34 -2.64 1.43 -0.30
C HIS A 34 -2.79 -0.10 -0.41
N VAL A 35 -3.49 -0.73 0.53
CA VAL A 35 -3.75 -2.17 0.51
C VAL A 35 -4.53 -2.56 -0.75
N VAL A 36 -5.60 -1.83 -1.08
CA VAL A 36 -6.39 -2.08 -2.29
C VAL A 36 -5.51 -1.93 -3.53
N ALA A 37 -4.68 -0.89 -3.63
CA ALA A 37 -3.77 -0.69 -4.74
C ALA A 37 -2.76 -1.84 -4.87
N THR A 38 -2.18 -2.31 -3.75
CA THR A 38 -1.24 -3.44 -3.75
C THR A 38 -1.94 -4.73 -4.20
N VAL A 39 -3.16 -4.98 -3.73
CA VAL A 39 -3.94 -6.17 -4.13
C VAL A 39 -4.27 -6.12 -5.63
N LEU A 40 -4.75 -4.98 -6.14
CA LEU A 40 -5.04 -4.81 -7.57
C LEU A 40 -3.78 -5.01 -8.43
N LEU A 41 -2.64 -4.47 -8.00
CA LEU A 41 -1.37 -4.65 -8.68
C LEU A 41 -0.95 -6.12 -8.70
N ALA A 42 -1.05 -6.82 -7.56
CA ALA A 42 -0.72 -8.24 -7.45
C ALA A 42 -1.62 -9.10 -8.35
N VAL A 43 -2.93 -8.86 -8.34
CA VAL A 43 -3.89 -9.55 -9.22
C VAL A 43 -3.58 -9.30 -10.69
N GLY A 44 -3.31 -8.04 -11.07
CA GLY A 44 -2.91 -7.71 -12.44
C GLY A 44 -1.64 -8.41 -12.89
N PHE A 45 -0.61 -8.43 -12.02
CA PHE A 45 0.65 -9.11 -12.31
C PHE A 45 0.48 -10.63 -12.48
N VAL A 46 -0.29 -11.26 -11.60
CA VAL A 46 -0.62 -12.68 -11.70
C VAL A 46 -1.38 -12.99 -12.99
N ALA A 47 -2.39 -12.18 -13.34
CA ALA A 47 -3.16 -12.37 -14.58
C ALA A 47 -2.28 -12.25 -15.84
N VAL A 48 -1.35 -11.29 -15.88
CA VAL A 48 -0.38 -11.15 -16.98
C VAL A 48 0.58 -12.33 -17.02
N ALA A 49 1.11 -12.78 -15.88
CA ALA A 49 1.99 -13.94 -15.81
C ALA A 49 1.31 -15.22 -16.31
N VAL A 50 0.06 -15.46 -15.88
CA VAL A 50 -0.76 -16.59 -16.34
C VAL A 50 -1.03 -16.49 -17.85
N THR A 51 -1.31 -15.29 -18.35
CA THR A 51 -1.51 -15.06 -19.80
C THR A 51 -0.27 -15.39 -20.61
N LEU A 52 0.90 -14.88 -20.20
CA LEU A 52 2.18 -15.16 -20.86
C LEU A 52 2.53 -16.64 -20.81
N TRP A 53 2.28 -17.29 -19.66
CA TRP A 53 2.46 -18.73 -19.51
C TRP A 53 1.55 -19.52 -20.46
N SER A 54 0.25 -19.20 -20.51
CA SER A 54 -0.69 -19.84 -21.41
C SER A 54 -0.28 -19.68 -22.87
N LEU A 55 0.10 -18.47 -23.30
CA LEU A 55 0.58 -18.21 -24.67
C LEU A 55 1.84 -18.99 -25.02
N PHE A 56 2.76 -19.17 -24.06
CA PHE A 56 3.99 -19.92 -24.26
C PHE A 56 3.73 -21.41 -24.43
N VAL A 57 2.86 -22.00 -23.60
CA VAL A 57 2.59 -23.45 -23.60
C VAL A 57 1.83 -23.92 -24.84
N THR A 58 1.05 -23.03 -25.43
CA THR A 58 0.12 -23.34 -26.55
C THR A 58 0.59 -22.72 -27.87
N VAL A 59 1.85 -22.30 -27.95
CA VAL A 59 2.43 -21.67 -29.14
C VAL A 59 2.41 -22.61 -30.34
N ASP A 60 2.48 -23.93 -30.09
CA ASP A 60 2.46 -24.97 -31.11
C ASP A 60 1.04 -25.40 -31.52
N ASP A 61 0.00 -24.99 -30.76
CA ASP A 61 -1.40 -25.36 -30.99
C ASP A 61 -2.12 -24.47 -32.05
N GLY A 62 -1.44 -23.42 -32.53
CA GLY A 62 -1.96 -22.48 -33.54
C GLY A 62 -2.76 -21.30 -32.97
N GLY A 63 -2.99 -20.28 -33.82
CA GLY A 63 -3.48 -18.95 -33.41
C GLY A 63 -4.86 -18.86 -32.76
N GLY A 64 -5.62 -19.96 -32.70
CA GLY A 64 -6.97 -20.02 -32.11
C GLY A 64 -7.04 -20.60 -30.69
N ALA A 65 -5.99 -21.28 -30.20
CA ALA A 65 -6.03 -21.99 -28.91
C ALA A 65 -6.08 -21.03 -27.69
N ASN A 66 -5.82 -19.74 -27.89
CA ASN A 66 -5.53 -18.78 -26.82
C ASN A 66 -6.48 -17.60 -26.68
N ILE A 67 -7.71 -17.68 -27.20
CA ILE A 67 -8.66 -16.57 -27.06
C ILE A 67 -8.91 -16.24 -25.57
N GLY A 68 -8.99 -17.26 -24.72
CA GLY A 68 -9.11 -17.08 -23.26
C GLY A 68 -7.91 -16.37 -22.63
N ALA A 69 -6.69 -16.71 -23.04
CA ALA A 69 -5.48 -16.05 -22.58
C ALA A 69 -5.41 -14.58 -23.05
N GLY A 70 -5.83 -14.31 -24.29
CA GLY A 70 -5.92 -12.94 -24.80
C GLY A 70 -6.85 -12.06 -23.97
N ILE A 71 -8.06 -12.53 -23.66
CA ILE A 71 -9.04 -11.80 -22.85
C ILE A 71 -8.51 -11.59 -21.43
N LEU A 72 -7.97 -12.64 -20.81
CA LEU A 72 -7.37 -12.57 -19.48
C LEU A 72 -6.22 -11.56 -19.44
N GLY A 73 -5.41 -11.51 -20.50
CA GLY A 73 -4.30 -10.57 -20.66
C GLY A 73 -4.75 -9.13 -20.68
N VAL A 74 -5.78 -8.80 -21.47
CA VAL A 74 -6.33 -7.44 -21.56
C VAL A 74 -6.91 -6.99 -20.22
N PHE A 75 -7.67 -7.85 -19.54
CA PHE A 75 -8.19 -7.56 -18.21
C PHE A 75 -7.09 -7.42 -17.17
N GLY A 76 -6.09 -8.32 -17.19
CA GLY A 76 -4.93 -8.26 -16.29
C GLY A 76 -4.12 -6.98 -16.45
N LEU A 77 -3.88 -6.55 -17.70
CA LEU A 77 -3.23 -5.27 -18.02
C LEU A 77 -4.05 -4.08 -17.52
N GLY A 78 -5.36 -4.08 -17.76
CA GLY A 78 -6.26 -3.01 -17.32
C GLY A 78 -6.26 -2.86 -15.80
N VAL A 79 -6.44 -3.97 -15.08
CA VAL A 79 -6.45 -3.99 -13.60
C VAL A 79 -5.08 -3.63 -13.03
N GLY A 80 -4.01 -4.18 -13.60
CA GLY A 80 -2.63 -3.87 -13.19
C GLY A 80 -2.29 -2.39 -13.39
N ALA A 81 -2.64 -1.82 -14.55
CA ALA A 81 -2.45 -0.40 -14.82
C ALA A 81 -3.23 0.48 -13.84
N LEU A 82 -4.48 0.12 -13.52
CA LEU A 82 -5.29 0.82 -12.53
C LEU A 82 -4.63 0.80 -11.14
N GLY A 83 -4.15 -0.37 -10.70
CA GLY A 83 -3.43 -0.52 -9.44
C GLY A 83 -2.16 0.33 -9.39
N LEU A 84 -1.41 0.39 -10.51
CA LEU A 84 -0.19 1.19 -10.64
C LEU A 84 -0.48 2.69 -10.55
N VAL A 85 -1.56 3.16 -11.19
CA VAL A 85 -2.00 4.56 -11.12
C VAL A 85 -2.39 4.95 -9.69
N VAL A 86 -3.15 4.12 -8.98
CA VAL A 86 -3.55 4.40 -7.59
C VAL A 86 -2.34 4.39 -6.67
N LEU A 87 -1.41 3.44 -6.85
CA LEU A 87 -0.18 3.38 -6.08
C LEU A 87 0.72 4.61 -6.32
N ALA A 88 0.84 5.06 -7.56
CA ALA A 88 1.58 6.26 -7.92
C ALA A 88 0.93 7.54 -7.35
N ALA A 89 -0.40 7.62 -7.35
CA ALA A 89 -1.14 8.73 -6.76
C ALA A 89 -0.96 8.77 -5.22
N ALA A 90 -1.08 7.63 -4.55
CA ALA A 90 -0.85 7.53 -3.11
C ALA A 90 0.62 7.85 -2.75
N GLY A 91 1.58 7.34 -3.53
CA GLY A 91 3.00 7.59 -3.37
C GLY A 91 3.37 9.07 -3.56
N SER A 92 2.81 9.73 -4.56
CA SER A 92 3.07 11.15 -4.82
C SER A 92 2.49 12.06 -3.73
N ALA A 93 1.30 11.78 -3.21
CA ALA A 93 0.74 12.50 -2.07
C ALA A 93 1.61 12.37 -0.80
N ALA A 94 2.14 11.17 -0.54
CA ALA A 94 3.07 10.92 0.56
C ALA A 94 4.44 11.59 0.36
N ALA A 95 4.92 11.68 -0.88
CA ALA A 95 6.18 12.36 -1.20
C ALA A 95 6.07 13.88 -1.02
N VAL A 96 4.98 14.49 -1.50
CA VAL A 96 4.75 15.94 -1.39
C VAL A 96 4.64 16.40 0.07
N THR A 97 3.96 15.62 0.92
CA THR A 97 3.87 15.91 2.35
C THR A 97 5.21 15.80 3.07
N ARG A 98 6.07 14.84 2.71
CA ARG A 98 7.45 14.74 3.22
C ARG A 98 8.32 15.92 2.81
N VAL A 99 8.24 16.37 1.55
CA VAL A 99 9.03 17.52 1.05
C VAL A 99 8.59 18.82 1.73
N ARG A 100 7.29 19.03 1.92
CA ARG A 100 6.79 20.22 2.65
C ARG A 100 7.25 20.26 4.10
N ARG A 101 7.26 19.13 4.81
CA ARG A 101 7.79 19.08 6.19
C ARG A 101 9.27 19.42 6.26
N ARG A 102 10.09 18.99 5.30
CA ARG A 102 11.52 19.32 5.25
C ARG A 102 11.85 20.77 4.91
N ARG A 103 10.91 21.53 4.35
CA ARG A 103 11.09 22.96 4.02
C ARG A 103 10.54 23.90 5.09
N ALA A 104 9.77 23.37 6.04
CA ALA A 104 9.22 24.11 7.17
C ALA A 104 10.12 24.06 8.42
N HIS A 105 11.16 23.23 8.39
CA HIS A 105 12.27 23.19 9.34
C HIS A 105 13.52 23.73 8.66
#